data_AF-A0A965MTR4-F1
#
_entry.id   AF-A0A965MTR4-F1
#
_cell.length_a   1.000
_cell.length_b   1.000
_cell.length_c   1.000
_cell.angle_alpha   90.00
_cell.angle_beta   90.00
_cell.angle_gamma   90.00
#
_symmetry.space_group_name_H-M   'P 1'
#
loop_
_entity.id
_entity.type
_entity.pdbx_description
1 polymer ?
#
loop_
_entity_poly.entity_id
_entity_poly.type
_entity_poly.pdbx_seq_one_letter_code
_entity_poly.pdbx_strand_id
1 'polypeptide(L)'
;MDTKTDFVAKVVKELLYHKFSIKLLNVENIDGYGGWFGTDEGEEEFVVAMKHHMSFEIFIHEYCHFLQWKYDRKLWDKSMSTYDILFDWISFPLLKYSKDIKDCEYTNEQLDQSLHDILEIEHDCEKRVLKLVANNPIENFDNDKYIRAVNAYLWSYHLNRELKKRPKNPIYSPRVLEHMPNIFHKDLNYYLDKNNLTQSMKQTLLAEY
;
A
#
# COMPACT_ATOMS: atom_id res chain seq x y z
N MET A 1 -25.97 -0.96 -7.04
CA MET A 1 -24.68 -1.67 -7.16
C MET A 1 -24.00 -1.08 -8.36
N ASP A 2 -22.83 -0.48 -8.17
CA ASP A 2 -22.07 0.12 -9.27
C ASP A 2 -21.27 -0.97 -9.99
N THR A 3 -21.10 -0.85 -11.30
CA THR A 3 -20.13 -1.68 -12.02
C THR A 3 -18.71 -1.19 -11.73
N LYS A 4 -17.69 -2.04 -11.91
CA LYS A 4 -16.28 -1.62 -11.81
C LYS A 4 -15.99 -0.45 -12.76
N THR A 5 -16.54 -0.48 -13.97
CA THR A 5 -16.36 0.58 -14.98
C THR A 5 -17.00 1.89 -14.56
N ASP A 6 -18.21 1.87 -13.99
CA ASP A 6 -18.87 3.09 -13.50
C ASP A 6 -18.09 3.73 -12.36
N PHE A 7 -17.57 2.90 -11.44
CA PHE A 7 -16.74 3.36 -10.34
C PHE A 7 -15.44 4.00 -10.85
N VAL A 8 -14.71 3.32 -11.75
CA VAL A 8 -13.49 3.87 -12.37
C VAL A 8 -13.80 5.20 -13.06
N ALA A 9 -14.90 5.30 -13.81
CA ALA A 9 -15.26 6.55 -14.48
C ALA A 9 -15.53 7.70 -13.51
N LYS A 10 -16.14 7.44 -12.34
CA LYS A 10 -16.36 8.45 -11.30
C LYS A 10 -15.03 8.93 -10.71
N VAL A 11 -14.16 8.00 -10.33
CA VAL A 11 -12.84 8.29 -9.77
C VAL A 11 -11.96 9.06 -10.75
N VAL A 12 -11.89 8.61 -12.01
CA VAL A 12 -11.12 9.29 -13.06
C VAL A 12 -11.60 10.73 -13.27
N LYS A 13 -12.91 10.96 -13.31
CA LYS A 13 -13.46 12.33 -13.43
C LYS A 13 -13.05 13.21 -12.26
N GLU A 14 -13.05 12.67 -11.04
CA GLU A 14 -12.65 13.42 -9.86
C GLU A 14 -11.15 13.72 -9.87
N LEU A 15 -10.30 12.74 -10.15
CA LEU A 15 -8.84 12.94 -10.24
C LEU A 15 -8.47 14.00 -11.30
N LEU A 16 -9.11 13.95 -12.48
CA LEU A 16 -8.93 14.97 -13.52
C LEU A 16 -9.39 16.36 -13.08
N TYR A 17 -10.49 16.45 -12.33
CA TYR A 17 -10.96 17.71 -11.76
C TYR A 17 -9.93 18.33 -10.80
N HIS A 18 -9.19 17.48 -10.07
CA HIS A 18 -8.07 17.88 -9.20
C HIS A 18 -6.72 17.96 -9.92
N LYS A 19 -6.70 17.91 -11.26
CA LYS A 19 -5.53 18.07 -12.12
C LYS A 19 -4.45 16.99 -11.98
N PHE A 20 -4.79 15.81 -11.47
CA PHE A 20 -3.88 14.67 -11.48
C PHE A 20 -3.73 14.11 -12.89
N SER A 21 -2.52 13.73 -13.26
CA SER A 21 -2.28 12.86 -14.42
C SER A 21 -2.72 11.44 -14.09
N ILE A 22 -3.33 10.74 -15.06
CA ILE A 22 -3.89 9.40 -14.82
C ILE A 22 -3.27 8.42 -15.80
N LYS A 23 -2.62 7.39 -15.27
CA LYS A 23 -1.88 6.37 -16.02
C LYS A 23 -2.41 4.97 -15.67
N LEU A 24 -3.46 4.55 -16.38
CA LEU A 24 -3.98 3.18 -16.30
C LEU A 24 -3.29 2.32 -17.35
N LEU A 25 -2.20 1.66 -16.96
CA LEU A 25 -1.25 1.02 -17.88
C LEU A 25 -1.59 -0.45 -18.10
N ASN A 26 -1.56 -0.93 -19.35
CA ASN A 26 -1.90 -2.32 -19.70
C ASN A 26 -0.73 -3.30 -19.48
N VAL A 27 -0.18 -3.31 -18.27
CA VAL A 27 0.99 -4.10 -17.84
C VAL A 27 0.71 -4.84 -16.53
N GLU A 28 1.51 -5.85 -16.20
CA GLU A 28 1.35 -6.65 -14.97
C GLU A 28 1.90 -5.96 -13.73
N ASN A 29 2.98 -5.19 -13.87
CA ASN A 29 3.57 -4.35 -12.85
C ASN A 29 4.31 -3.19 -13.52
N ILE A 30 4.64 -2.16 -12.75
CA ILE A 30 5.37 -0.96 -13.17
C ILE A 30 6.54 -0.82 -12.21
N ASP A 31 7.76 -1.14 -12.67
CA ASP A 31 8.98 -1.15 -11.85
C ASP A 31 8.85 -1.96 -10.54
N GLY A 32 8.10 -3.06 -10.58
CA GLY A 32 7.82 -3.92 -9.43
C GLY A 32 6.63 -3.49 -8.56
N TYR A 33 5.95 -2.39 -8.89
CA TYR A 33 4.77 -1.89 -8.19
C TYR A 33 3.47 -2.23 -8.94
N GLY A 34 2.37 -2.32 -8.20
CA GLY A 34 1.03 -2.49 -8.77
C GLY A 34 0.34 -1.17 -9.12
N GLY A 35 0.70 -0.10 -8.43
CA GLY A 35 0.19 1.26 -8.59
C GLY A 35 0.83 2.18 -7.55
N TRP A 36 0.57 3.48 -7.69
CA TRP A 36 0.87 4.49 -6.68
C TRP A 36 0.04 5.75 -6.92
N PHE A 37 -0.10 6.54 -5.87
CA PHE A 37 -0.62 7.90 -5.90
C PHE A 37 0.49 8.88 -5.47
N GLY A 38 0.95 9.69 -6.41
CA GLY A 38 2.02 10.66 -6.23
C GLY A 38 1.47 12.09 -6.11
N THR A 39 1.98 12.86 -5.15
CA THR A 39 1.57 14.27 -4.91
C THR A 39 2.73 15.25 -4.98
N ASP A 40 3.88 14.80 -5.46
CA ASP A 40 5.07 15.63 -5.59
C ASP A 40 4.83 16.74 -6.62
N GLU A 41 5.39 17.91 -6.37
CA GLU A 41 5.15 19.09 -7.19
C GLU A 41 5.62 18.86 -8.65
N GLY A 42 4.69 18.90 -9.59
CA GLY A 42 4.96 18.63 -11.01
C GLY A 42 4.90 17.15 -11.40
N GLU A 43 4.67 16.25 -10.43
CA GLU A 43 4.51 14.80 -10.60
C GLU A 43 3.19 14.32 -9.96
N GLU A 44 2.14 15.15 -9.96
CA GLU A 44 0.82 14.74 -9.48
C GLU A 44 0.23 13.66 -10.38
N GLU A 45 0.29 12.41 -9.91
CA GLU A 45 -0.06 11.25 -10.71
C GLU A 45 -0.83 10.17 -9.96
N PHE A 46 -1.69 9.50 -10.71
CA PHE A 46 -2.43 8.33 -10.28
C PHE A 46 -2.13 7.20 -11.27
N VAL A 47 -1.44 6.17 -10.81
CA VAL A 47 -0.89 5.13 -11.68
C VAL A 47 -1.34 3.75 -11.22
N VAL A 48 -1.83 2.93 -12.15
CA VAL A 48 -2.23 1.54 -11.86
C VAL A 48 -1.86 0.61 -13.03
N ALA A 49 -1.27 -0.53 -12.70
CA ALA A 49 -1.00 -1.64 -13.62
C ALA A 49 -2.27 -2.48 -13.82
N MET A 50 -2.98 -2.27 -14.92
CA MET A 50 -4.33 -2.83 -15.14
C MET A 50 -4.35 -4.35 -15.38
N LYS A 51 -3.24 -4.98 -15.79
CA LYS A 51 -3.15 -6.46 -15.87
C LYS A 51 -2.74 -7.10 -14.55
N HIS A 52 -2.41 -6.31 -13.52
CA HIS A 52 -2.15 -6.86 -12.21
C HIS A 52 -3.38 -7.62 -11.70
N HIS A 53 -3.18 -8.77 -11.07
CA HIS A 53 -4.27 -9.67 -10.64
C HIS A 53 -5.16 -9.10 -9.50
N MET A 54 -4.72 -8.00 -8.90
CA MET A 54 -5.44 -7.17 -7.92
C MET A 54 -5.65 -5.73 -8.45
N SER A 55 -5.64 -5.51 -9.77
CA SER A 55 -5.59 -4.15 -10.33
C SER A 55 -6.76 -3.27 -9.90
N PHE A 56 -7.96 -3.85 -9.73
CA PHE A 56 -9.12 -3.09 -9.29
C PHE A 56 -9.04 -2.74 -7.80
N GLU A 57 -8.59 -3.68 -6.98
CA GLU A 57 -8.36 -3.48 -5.55
C GLU A 57 -7.28 -2.41 -5.31
N ILE A 58 -6.17 -2.46 -6.07
CA ILE A 58 -5.13 -1.43 -6.08
C ILE A 58 -5.70 -0.08 -6.51
N PHE A 59 -6.51 -0.05 -7.57
CA PHE A 59 -7.15 1.20 -7.99
C PHE A 59 -7.97 1.86 -6.86
N ILE A 60 -8.74 1.09 -6.09
CA ILE A 60 -9.49 1.65 -4.95
C ILE A 60 -8.56 2.09 -3.82
N HIS A 61 -7.50 1.33 -3.55
CA HIS A 61 -6.47 1.66 -2.57
C HIS A 61 -5.80 3.01 -2.91
N GLU A 62 -5.27 3.17 -4.13
CA GLU A 62 -4.66 4.44 -4.55
C GLU A 62 -5.67 5.59 -4.52
N TYR A 63 -6.94 5.32 -4.82
CA TYR A 63 -7.98 6.35 -4.71
C TYR A 63 -8.23 6.74 -3.25
N CYS A 64 -8.10 5.80 -2.30
CA CYS A 64 -8.19 6.11 -0.88
C CYS A 64 -6.99 6.94 -0.39
N HIS A 65 -5.79 6.76 -0.94
CA HIS A 65 -4.68 7.69 -0.74
C HIS A 65 -5.00 9.10 -1.25
N PHE A 66 -5.60 9.22 -2.43
CA PHE A 66 -6.14 10.50 -2.90
C PHE A 66 -7.16 11.10 -1.92
N LEU A 67 -8.05 10.31 -1.33
CA LEU A 67 -9.01 10.79 -0.34
C LEU A 67 -8.33 11.21 0.98
N GLN A 68 -7.25 10.56 1.39
CA GLN A 68 -6.43 10.97 2.54
C GLN A 68 -5.76 12.31 2.26
N TRP A 69 -5.11 12.46 1.11
CA TRP A 69 -4.56 13.75 0.67
C TRP A 69 -5.65 14.83 0.60
N LYS A 70 -6.82 14.53 0.04
CA LYS A 70 -7.87 15.53 -0.16
C LYS A 70 -8.53 16.00 1.15
N TYR A 71 -8.75 15.09 2.09
CA TYR A 71 -9.61 15.33 3.26
C TYR A 71 -8.90 15.23 4.60
N ASP A 72 -7.68 14.70 4.65
CA ASP A 72 -6.92 14.45 5.87
C ASP A 72 -5.43 14.78 5.68
N ARG A 73 -5.17 16.03 5.28
CA ARG A 73 -3.82 16.54 5.04
C ARG A 73 -2.90 16.36 6.22
N LYS A 74 -3.42 16.41 7.45
CA LYS A 74 -2.60 16.26 8.65
C LYS A 74 -1.98 14.86 8.73
N LEU A 75 -2.76 13.81 8.51
CA LEU A 75 -2.24 12.45 8.46
C LEU A 75 -1.31 12.27 7.25
N TRP A 76 -1.74 12.74 6.08
CA TRP A 76 -0.96 12.65 4.84
C TRP A 76 0.42 13.28 4.97
N ASP A 77 0.48 14.57 5.31
CA ASP A 77 1.72 15.35 5.38
C ASP A 77 2.66 14.82 6.47
N LYS A 78 2.10 14.32 7.59
CA LYS A 78 2.86 13.65 8.64
C LYS A 78 3.53 12.39 8.08
N SER A 79 2.77 11.47 7.50
CA SER A 79 3.30 10.19 7.03
C SER A 79 4.28 10.37 5.88
N MET A 80 4.02 11.27 4.94
CA MET A 80 4.94 11.54 3.82
C MET A 80 6.31 12.07 4.29
N SER A 81 6.39 12.70 5.47
CA SER A 81 7.67 13.18 6.01
C SER A 81 8.63 12.06 6.47
N THR A 82 8.12 10.84 6.66
CA THR A 82 8.89 9.68 7.14
C THR A 82 8.75 8.44 6.26
N TYR A 83 7.86 8.45 5.26
CA TYR A 83 7.51 7.29 4.43
C TYR A 83 8.75 6.69 3.72
N ASP A 84 9.57 7.53 3.11
CA ASP A 84 10.71 7.09 2.31
C ASP A 84 11.87 6.54 3.14
N ILE A 85 11.98 6.89 4.42
CA ILE A 85 13.08 6.49 5.31
C ILE A 85 13.30 4.97 5.31
N LEU A 86 12.23 4.19 5.52
CA LEU A 86 12.32 2.72 5.54
C LEU A 86 12.68 2.17 4.16
N PHE A 87 12.11 2.72 3.09
CA PHE A 87 12.32 2.24 1.73
C PHE A 87 13.70 2.58 1.16
N ASP A 88 14.21 3.77 1.44
CA ASP A 88 15.57 4.20 1.16
C ASP A 88 16.57 3.30 1.87
N TRP A 89 16.32 3.03 3.16
CA TRP A 89 17.16 2.12 3.95
C TRP A 89 17.22 0.71 3.37
N ILE A 90 16.09 0.16 2.93
CA ILE A 90 16.01 -1.17 2.29
C ILE A 90 16.70 -1.19 0.93
N SER A 91 16.57 -0.10 0.16
CA SER A 91 17.08 -0.01 -1.20
C SER A 91 18.59 0.26 -1.25
N PHE A 92 19.20 0.66 -0.14
CA PHE A 92 20.64 0.88 -0.04
C PHE A 92 21.46 -0.43 0.10
N PRO A 93 22.58 -0.61 -0.63
CA PRO A 93 23.18 0.27 -1.64
C PRO A 93 22.77 -0.10 -3.09
N LEU A 94 21.70 -0.87 -3.27
CA LEU A 94 21.28 -1.43 -4.57
C LEU A 94 20.85 -0.35 -5.59
N LEU A 95 20.62 0.88 -5.16
CA LEU A 95 20.40 2.04 -6.02
C LEU A 95 21.70 2.43 -6.76
N LYS A 96 22.02 1.65 -7.80
CA LYS A 96 23.21 1.75 -8.64
C LYS A 96 23.34 3.07 -9.42
N TYR A 97 22.32 3.94 -9.37
CA TYR A 97 22.20 5.12 -10.23
C TYR A 97 21.93 6.45 -9.52
N SER A 98 21.72 6.48 -8.19
CA SER A 98 21.69 7.76 -7.48
C SER A 98 23.10 8.09 -7.00
N LYS A 99 23.77 9.02 -7.70
CA LYS A 99 25.09 9.53 -7.30
C LYS A 99 25.05 10.32 -5.98
N ASP A 100 23.85 10.60 -5.48
CA ASP A 100 23.60 11.47 -4.34
C ASP A 100 23.12 10.73 -3.09
N ILE A 101 22.80 9.43 -3.16
CA ILE A 101 22.51 8.60 -1.98
C ILE A 101 23.83 8.20 -1.33
N LYS A 102 24.38 9.12 -0.55
CA LYS A 102 25.47 8.85 0.40
C LYS A 102 24.85 8.35 1.68
N ASP A 103 25.23 7.14 2.09
CA ASP A 103 25.02 6.58 3.43
C ASP A 103 23.62 6.80 4.03
N CYS A 104 22.69 5.88 3.78
CA CYS A 104 21.40 5.80 4.48
C CYS A 104 21.59 5.31 5.93
N GLU A 105 22.36 6.05 6.74
CA GLU A 105 22.55 5.84 8.17
C GLU A 105 21.36 6.43 8.95
N TYR A 106 20.24 5.71 8.94
CA TYR A 106 19.10 6.03 9.81
C TYR A 106 19.25 5.37 11.18
N THR A 107 18.87 6.09 12.23
CA THR A 107 18.80 5.50 13.58
C THR A 107 17.63 4.53 13.69
N ASN A 108 17.65 3.68 14.72
CA ASN A 108 16.52 2.78 14.96
C ASN A 108 15.23 3.53 15.23
N GLU A 109 15.30 4.66 15.92
CA GLU A 109 14.16 5.52 16.21
C GLU A 109 13.54 6.08 14.92
N GLN A 110 14.36 6.52 13.96
CA GLN A 110 13.87 7.01 12.66
C GLN A 110 13.18 5.90 11.86
N LEU A 111 13.76 4.70 11.85
CA LEU A 111 13.21 3.57 11.12
C LEU A 111 11.94 3.01 11.78
N ASP A 112 11.87 3.03 13.10
CA ASP A 112 10.69 2.62 13.85
C ASP A 112 9.56 3.65 13.72
N GLN A 113 9.88 4.94 13.69
CA GLN A 113 8.94 6.01 13.38
C GLN A 113 8.40 5.90 11.95
N SER A 114 9.28 5.66 10.96
CA SER A 114 8.90 5.42 9.57
C SER A 114 7.97 4.22 9.44
N LEU A 115 8.32 3.08 10.05
CA LEU A 115 7.45 1.89 10.08
C LEU A 115 6.08 2.20 10.71
N HIS A 116 6.05 2.92 11.83
CA HIS A 116 4.81 3.33 12.48
C HIS A 116 3.94 4.17 11.55
N ASP A 117 4.51 5.20 10.93
CA ASP A 117 3.75 6.15 10.11
C ASP A 117 3.28 5.54 8.78
N ILE A 118 4.06 4.61 8.21
CA ILE A 118 3.63 3.75 7.10
C ILE A 118 2.42 2.92 7.54
N LEU A 119 2.54 2.17 8.65
CA LEU A 119 1.41 1.35 9.13
C LEU A 119 0.17 2.19 9.42
N GLU A 120 0.33 3.40 9.96
CA GLU A 120 -0.78 4.32 10.25
C GLU A 120 -1.50 4.77 8.97
N ILE A 121 -0.77 5.23 7.95
CA ILE A 121 -1.38 5.72 6.72
C ILE A 121 -2.01 4.59 5.90
N GLU A 122 -1.33 3.45 5.81
CA GLU A 122 -1.83 2.27 5.11
C GLU A 122 -3.06 1.72 5.83
N HIS A 123 -3.02 1.53 7.14
CA HIS A 123 -4.19 1.07 7.92
C HIS A 123 -5.40 2.00 7.76
N ASP A 124 -5.17 3.32 7.71
CA ASP A 124 -6.23 4.27 7.46
C ASP A 124 -6.77 4.20 6.03
N CYS A 125 -5.90 4.01 5.04
CA CYS A 125 -6.29 3.78 3.65
C CYS A 125 -7.24 2.58 3.57
N GLU A 126 -6.89 1.49 4.25
CA GLU A 126 -7.65 0.24 4.22
C GLU A 126 -9.02 0.34 4.92
N LYS A 127 -9.10 1.08 6.02
CA LYS A 127 -10.40 1.43 6.62
C LYS A 127 -11.29 2.19 5.62
N ARG A 128 -10.71 3.09 4.83
CA ARG A 128 -11.45 3.87 3.82
C ARG A 128 -11.90 2.99 2.67
N VAL A 129 -11.07 2.08 2.18
CA VAL A 129 -11.46 1.11 1.14
C VAL A 129 -12.65 0.27 1.60
N LEU A 130 -12.55 -0.36 2.78
CA LEU A 130 -13.62 -1.19 3.32
C LEU A 130 -14.92 -0.40 3.54
N LYS A 131 -14.81 0.85 4.02
CA LYS A 131 -15.97 1.75 4.17
C LYS A 131 -16.56 2.15 2.81
N LEU A 132 -15.72 2.42 1.82
CA LEU A 132 -16.13 2.83 0.48
C LEU A 132 -16.93 1.70 -0.19
N VAL A 133 -16.41 0.48 -0.14
CA VAL A 133 -17.05 -0.71 -0.74
C VAL A 133 -18.33 -1.08 0.01
N ALA A 134 -18.36 -0.92 1.33
CA ALA A 134 -19.58 -1.15 2.12
C ALA A 134 -20.70 -0.15 1.78
N ASN A 135 -20.36 1.13 1.58
CA ASN A 135 -21.33 2.18 1.27
C ASN A 135 -21.72 2.23 -0.21
N ASN A 136 -20.84 1.78 -1.08
CA ASN A 136 -21.05 1.71 -2.53
C ASN A 136 -20.75 0.28 -2.96
N PRO A 137 -21.69 -0.67 -2.83
CA PRO A 137 -21.47 -2.04 -3.26
C PRO A 137 -21.07 -2.07 -4.74
N ILE A 138 -19.85 -2.52 -4.99
CA ILE A 138 -19.28 -2.69 -6.32
C ILE A 138 -19.42 -4.15 -6.74
N GLU A 139 -19.85 -4.36 -7.97
CA GLU A 139 -20.01 -5.69 -8.55
C GLU A 139 -18.72 -6.52 -8.49
N ASN A 140 -18.83 -7.78 -8.02
CA ASN A 140 -17.73 -8.75 -7.98
C ASN A 140 -16.49 -8.26 -7.23
N PHE A 141 -16.67 -7.48 -6.17
CA PHE A 141 -15.61 -7.18 -5.21
C PHE A 141 -15.56 -8.27 -4.13
N ASP A 142 -14.41 -8.93 -4.00
CA ASP A 142 -14.21 -10.01 -3.04
C ASP A 142 -13.62 -9.45 -1.73
N ASN A 143 -14.50 -9.16 -0.77
CA ASN A 143 -14.10 -8.64 0.53
C ASN A 143 -13.18 -9.58 1.30
N ASP A 144 -13.36 -10.90 1.20
CA ASP A 144 -12.56 -11.88 1.95
C ASP A 144 -11.13 -11.92 1.41
N LYS A 145 -11.00 -12.05 0.09
CA LYS A 145 -9.70 -11.97 -0.60
C LYS A 145 -9.00 -10.64 -0.32
N TYR A 146 -9.73 -9.53 -0.36
CA TYR A 146 -9.19 -8.21 -0.09
C TYR A 146 -8.63 -8.10 1.33
N ILE A 147 -9.42 -8.47 2.35
CA ILE A 147 -8.98 -8.38 3.76
C ILE A 147 -7.74 -9.24 4.00
N ARG A 148 -7.67 -10.44 3.42
CA ARG A 148 -6.47 -11.29 3.52
C ARG A 148 -5.24 -10.63 2.89
N ALA A 149 -5.40 -9.98 1.74
CA ALA A 149 -4.32 -9.28 1.06
C ALA A 149 -3.82 -8.07 1.87
N VAL A 150 -4.74 -7.30 2.44
CA VAL A 150 -4.43 -6.18 3.35
C VAL A 150 -3.65 -6.66 4.57
N ASN A 151 -4.11 -7.75 5.20
CA ASN A 151 -3.41 -8.34 6.33
C ASN A 151 -1.99 -8.77 5.96
N ALA A 152 -1.81 -9.41 4.80
CA ALA A 152 -0.48 -9.74 4.30
C ALA A 152 0.40 -8.49 4.12
N TYR A 153 -0.16 -7.46 3.50
CA TYR A 153 0.53 -6.22 3.17
C TYR A 153 0.99 -5.44 4.40
N LEU A 154 0.10 -5.21 5.37
CA LEU A 154 0.43 -4.52 6.62
C LEU A 154 1.52 -5.26 7.40
N TRP A 155 1.41 -6.60 7.52
CA TRP A 155 2.42 -7.38 8.22
C TRP A 155 3.77 -7.44 7.48
N SER A 156 3.77 -7.27 6.16
CA SER A 156 4.99 -7.27 5.35
C SER A 156 5.96 -6.15 5.75
N TYR A 157 5.45 -4.99 6.21
CA TYR A 157 6.31 -3.88 6.62
C TYR A 157 7.21 -4.21 7.81
N HIS A 158 6.74 -5.06 8.73
CA HIS A 158 7.58 -5.56 9.81
C HIS A 158 8.73 -6.41 9.29
N LEU A 159 8.48 -7.24 8.28
CA LEU A 159 9.52 -8.06 7.66
C LEU A 159 10.45 -7.22 6.79
N ASN A 160 9.95 -6.18 6.12
CA ASN A 160 10.77 -5.20 5.42
C ASN A 160 11.79 -4.56 6.37
N ARG A 161 11.34 -4.16 7.55
CA ARG A 161 12.18 -3.62 8.63
C ARG A 161 13.15 -4.66 9.20
N GLU A 162 12.68 -5.88 9.47
CA GLU A 162 13.48 -6.95 10.10
C GLU A 162 14.58 -7.47 9.17
N LEU A 163 14.26 -7.68 7.89
CA LEU A 163 15.13 -8.33 6.92
C LEU A 163 15.96 -7.34 6.09
N LYS A 164 15.62 -6.05 6.17
CA LYS A 164 16.16 -4.97 5.31
C LYS A 164 16.01 -5.31 3.82
N LYS A 165 14.85 -5.83 3.42
CA LYS A 165 14.58 -6.32 2.05
C LYS A 165 13.12 -6.11 1.69
N ARG A 166 12.83 -6.00 0.40
CA ARG A 166 11.46 -6.18 -0.14
C ARG A 166 11.22 -7.65 -0.46
N PRO A 167 9.95 -8.11 -0.46
CA PRO A 167 9.64 -9.43 -0.96
C PRO A 167 10.01 -9.54 -2.45
N LYS A 168 10.46 -10.72 -2.88
CA LYS A 168 10.79 -11.02 -4.28
C LYS A 168 9.55 -11.31 -5.12
N ASN A 169 8.49 -11.80 -4.48
CA ASN A 169 7.21 -12.09 -5.08
C ASN A 169 6.11 -11.20 -4.44
N PRO A 170 4.94 -11.06 -5.07
CA PRO A 170 3.82 -10.34 -4.46
C PRO A 170 3.40 -10.95 -3.12
N ILE A 171 3.28 -10.10 -2.09
CA ILE A 171 2.98 -10.56 -0.72
C ILE A 171 1.54 -11.10 -0.57
N TYR A 172 0.68 -10.86 -1.54
CA TYR A 172 -0.70 -11.34 -1.61
C TYR A 172 -0.85 -12.48 -2.64
N SER A 173 0.20 -13.31 -2.81
CA SER A 173 0.11 -14.53 -3.61
C SER A 173 -0.99 -15.48 -3.07
N PRO A 174 -1.60 -16.36 -3.89
CA PRO A 174 -2.60 -17.31 -3.40
C PRO A 174 -2.13 -18.14 -2.20
N ARG A 175 -0.84 -18.51 -2.17
CA ARG A 175 -0.19 -19.23 -1.06
C ARG A 175 -0.24 -18.43 0.23
N VAL A 176 -0.04 -17.12 0.17
CA VAL A 176 -0.10 -16.25 1.35
C VAL A 176 -1.54 -16.04 1.80
N LEU A 177 -2.44 -15.74 0.88
CA LEU A 177 -3.83 -15.40 1.19
C LEU A 177 -4.57 -16.51 1.94
N GLU A 178 -4.31 -17.79 1.60
CA GLU A 178 -4.90 -18.95 2.27
C GLU A 178 -4.62 -18.97 3.79
N HIS A 179 -3.46 -18.46 4.20
CA HIS A 179 -3.00 -18.49 5.59
C HIS A 179 -3.15 -17.16 6.34
N MET A 180 -3.59 -16.10 5.66
CA MET A 180 -3.87 -14.82 6.31
C MET A 180 -5.27 -14.80 6.92
N PRO A 181 -5.47 -14.11 8.06
CA PRO A 181 -6.81 -13.95 8.61
C PRO A 181 -7.71 -13.16 7.66
N ASN A 182 -9.00 -13.46 7.67
CA ASN A 182 -10.02 -12.71 6.91
C ASN A 182 -10.76 -11.67 7.78
N ILE A 183 -10.16 -11.30 8.91
CA ILE A 183 -10.65 -10.24 9.79
C ILE A 183 -9.68 -9.08 9.71
N PHE A 184 -10.19 -7.90 9.35
CA PHE A 184 -9.42 -6.66 9.42
C PHE A 184 -9.59 -6.05 10.81
N HIS A 185 -8.49 -5.92 11.55
CA HIS A 185 -8.51 -5.30 12.87
C HIS A 185 -8.59 -3.77 12.74
N LYS A 186 -9.67 -3.17 13.26
CA LYS A 186 -9.89 -1.71 13.16
C LYS A 186 -8.99 -0.88 14.06
N ASP A 187 -8.32 -1.50 15.02
CA ASP A 187 -7.37 -0.84 15.90
C ASP A 187 -5.95 -1.00 15.31
N LEU A 188 -5.27 0.12 15.06
CA LEU A 188 -3.90 0.14 14.53
C LEU A 188 -2.93 -0.58 15.48
N ASN A 189 -3.16 -0.53 16.80
CA ASN A 189 -2.30 -1.18 17.78
C ASN A 189 -2.15 -2.69 17.55
N TYR A 190 -3.16 -3.32 16.92
CA TYR A 190 -3.06 -4.72 16.53
C TYR A 190 -1.89 -4.97 15.58
N TYR A 191 -1.71 -4.11 14.57
CA TYR A 191 -0.62 -4.23 13.59
C TYR A 191 0.70 -3.64 14.09
N LEU A 192 0.69 -2.75 15.08
CA LEU A 192 1.92 -2.23 15.68
C LEU A 192 2.57 -3.24 16.63
N ASP A 193 1.78 -4.05 17.34
CA ASP A 193 2.28 -5.09 18.23
C ASP A 193 2.67 -6.34 17.44
N LYS A 194 3.99 -6.52 17.25
CA LYS A 194 4.59 -7.67 16.57
C LYS A 194 4.19 -9.03 17.17
N ASN A 195 3.74 -9.08 18.43
CA ASN A 195 3.30 -10.34 19.03
C ASN A 195 1.99 -10.87 18.41
N ASN A 196 1.21 -10.01 17.74
CA ASN A 196 0.03 -10.42 16.99
C ASN A 196 0.36 -11.06 15.62
N LEU A 197 1.58 -10.89 15.12
CA LEU A 197 2.07 -11.62 13.95
C LEU A 197 2.43 -13.05 14.36
N THR A 198 1.47 -13.96 14.22
CA THR A 198 1.68 -15.36 14.58
C THR A 198 2.84 -15.98 13.80
N GLN A 199 3.49 -16.99 14.40
CA GLN A 199 4.59 -17.71 13.76
C GLN A 199 4.19 -18.31 12.41
N SER A 200 2.95 -18.80 12.27
CA SER A 200 2.42 -19.34 11.02
C SER A 200 2.30 -18.27 9.94
N MET A 201 1.75 -17.10 10.29
CA MET A 201 1.64 -15.96 9.37
C MET A 201 3.03 -15.47 8.94
N LYS A 202 3.96 -15.34 9.90
CA LYS A 202 5.34 -14.95 9.62
C LYS A 202 6.02 -15.91 8.64
N GLN A 203 5.93 -17.22 8.86
CA GLN A 203 6.53 -18.22 7.96
C GLN A 203 5.92 -18.19 6.56
N THR A 204 4.61 -17.94 6.47
CA THR A 204 3.91 -17.80 5.20
C THR A 204 4.44 -16.58 4.43
N LEU A 205 4.55 -15.42 5.08
CA LEU A 205 5.07 -14.19 4.46
C LEU A 205 6.54 -14.32 4.06
N LEU A 206 7.37 -14.94 4.92
CA LEU A 206 8.79 -15.19 4.64
C LEU A 206 9.03 -16.01 3.38
N ALA A 207 8.06 -16.83 2.94
CA ALA A 207 8.16 -17.59 1.71
C ALA A 207 8.19 -16.70 0.44
N GLU A 208 7.85 -15.41 0.56
CA GLU A 208 7.92 -14.44 -0.53
C GLU A 208 9.20 -13.57 -0.54
N TYR A 209 10.09 -13.67 0.47
CA TYR A 209 11.34 -12.90 0.59
C TYR A 209 12.58 -13.64 0.03
#